data_AF-A0A2X3IHH8-F1
#
_entry.id   AF-A0A2X3IHH8-F1
#
_cell.length_a   1.000
_cell.length_b   1.000
_cell.length_c   1.000
_cell.angle_alpha   90.00
_cell.angle_beta   90.00
_cell.angle_gamma   90.00
#
_symmetry.space_group_name_H-M   'P 1'
#
loop_
_entity.id
_entity.type
_entity.pdbx_description
1 polymer ?
#
loop_
_entity_poly.entity_id
_entity_poly.type
_entity_poly.pdbx_seq_one_letter_code
_entity_poly.pdbx_strand_id
1 'polypeptide(L)'
;MAPPASQVGRLMNQLCDWLHGTDLHPLVASSVFHHEFEFIHPFSDGNGRMGRLWQTLILSEWRAELAWLPVETLIHDRQEAYYRVLRECDRRSDCTAFVEFMLDMLKIALQEGVAHSRLEEEPAPFFARRLECNGRANPESNCGRTVDNHSPTGGGHRLNQPHHRA
;
A
#
# COMPACT_ATOMS: atom_id res chain seq x y z
N MET A 1 9.10 -13.43 25.83
CA MET A 1 10.36 -12.94 26.46
C MET A 1 11.50 -13.27 25.53
N ALA A 2 12.35 -12.30 25.18
CA ALA A 2 13.40 -12.50 24.17
C ALA A 2 14.52 -13.45 24.66
N PRO A 3 15.15 -14.22 23.76
CA PRO A 3 16.30 -15.06 24.07
C PRO A 3 17.52 -14.25 24.56
N PRO A 4 18.46 -14.90 25.29
CA PRO A 4 19.73 -14.28 25.62
C PRO A 4 20.53 -13.88 24.36
N ALA A 5 21.24 -12.76 24.41
CA ALA A 5 22.04 -12.24 23.28
C ALA A 5 23.04 -13.26 22.71
N SER A 6 23.59 -14.14 23.56
CA SER A 6 24.50 -15.22 23.13
C SER A 6 23.84 -16.26 22.22
N GLN A 7 22.51 -16.35 22.21
CA GLN A 7 21.76 -17.28 21.36
C GLN A 7 21.25 -16.66 20.07
N VAL A 8 21.18 -15.32 19.98
CA VAL A 8 20.58 -14.60 18.84
C VAL A 8 21.19 -15.02 17.52
N GLY A 9 22.52 -15.02 17.40
CA GLY A 9 23.20 -15.40 16.14
C GLY A 9 22.86 -16.82 15.69
N ARG A 10 22.81 -17.77 16.63
CA ARG A 10 22.42 -19.16 16.33
C ARG A 10 20.97 -19.25 15.88
N LEU A 11 20.05 -18.58 16.59
CA LEU A 11 18.62 -18.63 16.29
C LEU A 11 18.29 -17.96 14.94
N MET A 12 18.94 -16.83 14.64
CA MET A 12 18.79 -16.17 13.34
C MET A 12 19.29 -17.05 12.20
N ASN A 13 20.44 -17.73 12.36
CA ASN A 13 20.92 -18.67 11.34
C ASN A 13 19.93 -19.81 11.13
N GLN A 14 19.41 -20.40 12.21
CA GLN A 14 18.39 -21.45 12.13
C GLN A 14 17.12 -20.98 11.43
N LEU A 15 16.68 -19.75 11.70
CA LEU A 15 15.50 -19.17 11.06
C LEU A 15 15.72 -18.94 9.55
N CYS A 16 16.89 -18.43 9.16
CA CYS A 16 17.24 -18.25 7.75
C CYS A 16 17.40 -19.59 7.01
N ASP A 17 18.05 -20.57 7.63
CA ASP A 17 18.21 -21.92 7.07
C ASP A 17 16.85 -22.60 6.88
N TRP A 18 15.95 -22.45 7.86
CA TRP A 18 14.57 -22.91 7.76
C TRP A 18 13.82 -22.24 6.60
N LEU A 19 13.95 -20.92 6.44
CA LEU A 19 13.29 -20.18 5.36
C LEU A 19 13.79 -20.63 3.98
N HIS A 20 15.07 -20.94 3.82
CA HIS A 20 15.63 -21.45 2.56
C HIS A 20 15.15 -22.87 2.22
N GLY A 21 14.89 -23.70 3.23
CA GLY A 21 14.56 -25.12 3.05
C GLY A 21 13.07 -25.47 3.17
N THR A 22 12.22 -24.53 3.55
CA THR A 22 10.79 -24.80 3.77
C THR A 22 10.01 -25.03 2.47
N ASP A 23 9.07 -25.96 2.51
CA ASP A 23 8.10 -26.24 1.45
C ASP A 23 6.74 -25.54 1.71
N LEU A 24 6.65 -24.74 2.76
CA LEU A 24 5.45 -23.97 3.08
C LEU A 24 5.17 -22.92 2.01
N HIS A 25 3.88 -22.68 1.78
CA HIS A 25 3.46 -21.61 0.88
C HIS A 25 4.01 -20.25 1.35
N PRO A 26 4.53 -19.37 0.48
CA PRO A 26 5.18 -18.10 0.88
C PRO A 26 4.36 -17.18 1.79
N LEU A 27 3.02 -17.18 1.65
CA LEU A 27 2.11 -16.47 2.57
C LEU A 27 2.22 -16.98 4.02
N VAL A 28 2.32 -18.29 4.19
CA VAL A 28 2.48 -18.93 5.50
C VAL A 28 3.93 -18.76 5.98
N ALA A 29 4.91 -19.06 5.13
CA ALA A 29 6.33 -18.99 5.46
C ALA A 29 6.74 -17.57 5.92
N SER A 30 6.29 -16.53 5.22
CA SER A 30 6.55 -15.14 5.58
C SER A 30 5.91 -14.74 6.92
N SER A 31 4.73 -15.27 7.24
CA SER A 31 4.04 -15.02 8.51
C SER A 31 4.74 -15.73 9.68
N VAL A 32 5.16 -16.98 9.49
CA VAL A 32 5.96 -17.71 10.48
C VAL A 32 7.31 -17.02 10.70
N PHE A 33 8.00 -16.61 9.62
CA PHE A 33 9.25 -15.88 9.73
C PHE A 33 9.08 -14.60 10.55
N HIS A 34 8.03 -13.81 10.29
CA HIS A 34 7.76 -12.59 11.02
C HIS A 34 7.55 -12.85 12.52
N HIS A 35 6.78 -13.89 12.87
CA HIS A 35 6.60 -14.31 14.26
C HIS A 35 7.93 -14.66 14.93
N GLU A 36 8.70 -15.56 14.32
CA GLU A 36 9.98 -16.02 14.89
C GLU A 36 11.00 -14.89 14.98
N PHE A 37 11.03 -13.98 14.02
CA PHE A 37 11.90 -12.81 14.04
C PHE A 37 11.58 -11.88 15.22
N GLU A 38 10.30 -11.60 15.46
CA GLU A 38 9.84 -10.79 16.60
C GLU A 38 10.16 -11.48 17.94
N PHE A 39 10.06 -12.81 17.99
CA PHE A 39 10.43 -13.61 19.16
C PHE A 39 11.94 -13.57 19.44
N ILE A 40 12.78 -13.79 18.42
CA ILE A 40 14.25 -13.75 18.56
C ILE A 40 14.73 -12.35 18.96
N HIS A 41 14.07 -11.32 18.45
CA HIS A 41 14.32 -9.91 18.76
C HIS A 41 15.81 -9.53 18.61
N PRO A 42 16.41 -9.69 17.41
CA PRO A 42 17.86 -9.66 17.23
C PRO A 42 18.50 -8.27 17.40
N PHE A 43 17.72 -7.20 17.30
CA PHE A 43 18.21 -5.82 17.38
C PHE A 43 17.80 -5.15 18.69
N SER A 44 18.50 -4.08 19.09
CA SER A 44 18.15 -3.28 20.27
C SER A 44 16.91 -2.40 20.07
N ASP A 45 16.63 -2.01 18.82
CA ASP A 45 15.41 -1.29 18.40
C ASP A 45 15.06 -1.68 16.96
N GLY A 46 13.81 -1.48 16.58
CA GLY A 46 13.36 -1.61 15.20
C GLY A 46 13.00 -3.03 14.77
N ASN A 47 12.94 -4.00 15.68
CA ASN A 47 12.59 -5.38 15.37
C ASN A 47 11.24 -5.49 14.64
N GLY A 48 10.20 -4.78 15.10
CA GLY A 48 8.93 -4.80 14.38
C GLY A 48 8.99 -4.18 12.99
N ARG A 49 9.82 -3.14 12.77
CA ARG A 49 10.02 -2.60 11.41
C ARG A 49 10.73 -3.62 10.52
N MET A 50 11.73 -4.30 11.06
CA MET A 50 12.50 -5.31 10.35
C MET A 50 11.68 -6.58 10.07
N GLY A 51 10.83 -7.02 11.00
CA GLY A 51 9.95 -8.17 10.82
C GLY A 51 8.97 -7.95 9.67
N ARG A 52 8.32 -6.77 9.61
CA ARG A 52 7.46 -6.37 8.49
C ARG A 52 8.24 -6.27 7.18
N LEU A 53 9.41 -5.63 7.19
CA LEU A 53 10.26 -5.54 6.01
C LEU A 53 10.62 -6.92 5.45
N TRP A 54 11.02 -7.86 6.32
CA TRP A 54 11.33 -9.23 5.93
C TRP A 54 10.10 -9.94 5.36
N GLN A 55 8.92 -9.77 5.96
CA GLN A 55 7.70 -10.35 5.42
C GLN A 55 7.42 -9.85 4.00
N THR A 56 7.51 -8.54 3.78
CA THR A 56 7.33 -7.92 2.46
C THR A 56 8.37 -8.42 1.47
N LEU A 57 9.64 -8.56 1.88
CA LEU A 57 10.70 -9.10 1.04
C LEU A 57 10.40 -10.55 0.60
N ILE A 58 10.09 -11.45 1.55
CA ILE A 58 9.76 -12.86 1.27
C ILE A 58 8.59 -12.97 0.28
N LEU A 59 7.56 -12.14 0.47
CA LEU A 59 6.41 -12.11 -0.43
C LEU A 59 6.77 -11.57 -1.82
N SER A 60 7.60 -10.53 -1.90
CA SER A 60 8.02 -9.92 -3.16
C SER A 60 8.86 -10.83 -4.05
N GLU A 61 9.68 -11.70 -3.44
CA GLU A 61 10.46 -12.73 -4.15
C GLU A 61 9.54 -13.78 -4.80
N TRP A 62 8.37 -14.04 -4.21
CA TRP A 62 7.36 -14.94 -4.79
C TRP A 62 6.53 -14.24 -5.88
N ARG A 63 6.12 -13.00 -5.64
CA ARG A 63 5.28 -12.17 -6.53
C ARG A 63 5.65 -10.70 -6.36
N ALA A 64 6.20 -10.09 -7.41
CA ALA A 64 6.70 -8.71 -7.36
C ALA A 64 5.62 -7.68 -6.99
N GLU A 65 4.36 -7.95 -7.31
CA GLU A 65 3.21 -7.09 -6.98
C GLU A 65 3.00 -6.95 -5.46
N LEU A 66 3.42 -7.96 -4.68
CA LEU A 66 3.26 -7.95 -3.23
C LEU A 66 4.22 -6.99 -2.51
N ALA A 67 5.25 -6.48 -3.21
CA ALA A 67 6.13 -5.44 -2.67
C ALA A 67 5.39 -4.13 -2.35
N TRP A 68 4.20 -3.92 -2.94
CA TRP A 68 3.41 -2.70 -2.84
C TRP A 68 2.19 -2.84 -1.92
N LEU A 69 2.02 -3.99 -1.24
CA LEU A 69 0.89 -4.17 -0.34
C LEU A 69 1.04 -3.28 0.91
N PRO A 70 -0.01 -2.55 1.31
CA PRO A 70 0.03 -1.66 2.48
C PRO A 70 -0.14 -2.43 3.80
N VAL A 71 0.65 -3.48 4.02
CA VAL A 71 0.55 -4.35 5.20
C VAL A 71 0.83 -3.57 6.48
N GLU A 72 1.77 -2.64 6.45
CA GLU A 72 2.14 -1.78 7.57
C GLU A 72 0.96 -0.94 8.06
N THR A 73 0.21 -0.36 7.13
CA THR A 73 -0.96 0.48 7.43
C THR A 73 -2.04 -0.36 8.11
N LEU A 74 -2.33 -1.55 7.59
CA LEU A 74 -3.36 -2.43 8.16
C LEU A 74 -2.98 -2.95 9.56
N ILE A 75 -1.69 -3.23 9.79
CA ILE A 75 -1.19 -3.61 11.12
C ILE A 75 -1.25 -2.42 12.08
N HIS A 76 -0.87 -1.22 11.62
CA HIS A 76 -0.94 0.00 12.43
C HIS A 76 -2.38 0.26 12.91
N ASP A 77 -3.36 0.17 12.02
CA ASP A 77 -4.78 0.38 12.35
C ASP A 77 -5.34 -0.70 13.30
N ARG A 78 -4.63 -1.83 13.41
CA ARG A 78 -4.99 -2.97 14.28
C ARG A 78 -3.90 -3.30 15.28
N GLN A 79 -3.11 -2.31 15.70
CA GLN A 79 -1.91 -2.50 16.53
C GLN A 79 -2.22 -3.22 17.84
N GLU A 80 -3.35 -2.90 18.49
CA GLU A 80 -3.78 -3.58 19.72
C GLU A 80 -4.05 -5.07 19.49
N ALA A 81 -4.69 -5.41 18.37
CA ALA A 81 -4.98 -6.79 18.00
C ALA A 81 -3.70 -7.55 17.65
N TYR A 82 -2.80 -6.93 16.89
CA TYR A 82 -1.49 -7.47 16.55
C TYR A 82 -0.71 -7.89 17.81
N TYR A 83 -0.53 -6.97 18.77
CA TYR A 83 0.20 -7.31 19.99
C TYR A 83 -0.55 -8.28 20.90
N ARG A 84 -1.90 -8.27 20.87
CA ARG A 84 -2.69 -9.26 21.60
C ARG A 84 -2.44 -10.67 21.07
N VAL A 85 -2.40 -10.83 19.74
CA VAL A 85 -2.13 -12.11 19.10
C VAL A 85 -0.71 -12.59 19.39
N LEU A 86 0.31 -11.71 19.29
CA LEU A 86 1.68 -12.04 19.68
C LEU A 86 1.78 -12.56 21.13
N ARG A 87 1.13 -11.87 22.08
CA ARG A 87 1.12 -12.30 23.49
C ARG A 87 0.45 -13.66 23.68
N GLU A 88 -0.60 -13.95 22.93
CA GLU A 88 -1.25 -15.26 23.00
C GLU A 88 -0.37 -16.37 22.43
N CYS A 89 0.35 -16.10 21.33
CA CYS A 89 1.30 -17.04 20.75
C CYS A 89 2.45 -17.34 21.71
N ASP A 90 3.01 -16.31 22.35
CA ASP A 90 4.03 -16.43 23.41
C ASP A 90 3.55 -17.35 24.56
N ARG A 91 2.30 -17.18 24.99
CA ARG A 91 1.72 -17.94 26.12
C ARG A 91 1.46 -19.41 25.76
N ARG A 92 1.12 -19.68 24.50
CA ARG A 92 0.80 -21.02 24.01
C ARG A 92 1.98 -21.76 23.38
N SER A 93 3.08 -21.06 23.13
CA SER A 93 4.21 -21.57 22.34
C SER A 93 3.75 -22.07 20.95
N ASP A 94 2.81 -21.35 20.34
CA ASP A 94 2.13 -21.73 19.10
C ASP A 94 1.88 -20.47 18.25
N CYS A 95 2.40 -20.45 17.02
CA CYS A 95 2.30 -19.30 16.11
C CYS A 95 1.04 -19.31 15.22
N THR A 96 0.18 -20.33 15.33
CA THR A 96 -1.01 -20.52 14.47
C THR A 96 -1.90 -19.28 14.45
N ALA A 97 -2.20 -18.71 15.63
CA ALA A 97 -3.06 -17.52 15.74
C ALA A 97 -2.43 -16.28 15.07
N PHE A 98 -1.10 -16.17 15.09
CA PHE A 98 -0.39 -15.10 14.38
C PHE A 98 -0.44 -15.29 12.88
N VAL A 99 -0.25 -16.53 12.40
CA VAL A 99 -0.36 -16.86 10.98
C VAL A 99 -1.77 -16.55 10.46
N GLU A 100 -2.81 -17.00 11.16
CA GLU A 100 -4.21 -16.71 10.80
C GLU A 100 -4.47 -15.20 10.73
N PHE A 101 -4.05 -14.45 11.76
CA PHE A 101 -4.17 -12.99 11.79
C PHE A 101 -3.46 -12.33 10.60
N MET A 102 -2.24 -12.75 10.29
CA MET A 102 -1.48 -12.17 9.18
C MET A 102 -2.07 -12.51 7.82
N LEU A 103 -2.58 -13.73 7.62
CA LEU A 103 -3.26 -14.11 6.39
C LEU A 103 -4.54 -13.30 6.18
N ASP A 104 -5.29 -13.00 7.24
CA ASP A 104 -6.44 -12.11 7.16
C ASP A 104 -6.03 -10.68 6.77
N MET A 105 -4.92 -10.16 7.31
CA MET A 105 -4.41 -8.83 6.93
C MET A 105 -3.98 -8.79 5.47
N LEU A 106 -3.26 -9.81 5.01
CA LEU A 106 -2.86 -9.92 3.60
C LEU A 106 -4.07 -10.03 2.67
N LYS A 107 -5.11 -10.79 3.06
CA LYS A 107 -6.36 -10.89 2.32
C LYS A 107 -7.05 -9.54 2.18
N ILE A 108 -7.16 -8.77 3.26
CA ILE A 108 -7.75 -7.43 3.24
C ILE A 108 -6.94 -6.51 2.32
N ALA A 109 -5.60 -6.48 2.47
CA ALA A 109 -4.71 -5.68 1.63
C ALA A 109 -4.87 -5.99 0.14
N LEU A 110 -4.96 -7.28 -0.20
CA LEU A 110 -5.15 -7.74 -1.58
C LEU A 110 -6.52 -7.33 -2.13
N GLN A 111 -7.59 -7.46 -1.33
CA GLN A 111 -8.93 -7.07 -1.74
C GLN A 111 -9.02 -5.56 -2.00
N GLU A 112 -8.41 -4.74 -1.13
CA GLU A 112 -8.33 -3.29 -1.31
C GLU A 112 -7.50 -2.92 -2.55
N GLY A 113 -6.34 -3.56 -2.75
CA GLY A 113 -5.51 -3.33 -3.94
C GLY A 113 -6.20 -3.70 -5.26
N VAL A 114 -6.94 -4.81 -5.28
CA VAL A 114 -7.75 -5.20 -6.45
C VAL A 114 -8.93 -4.26 -6.67
N ALA A 115 -9.56 -3.75 -5.61
CA ALA A 115 -10.63 -2.78 -5.73
C ALA A 115 -10.13 -1.45 -6.32
N HIS A 116 -8.96 -0.98 -5.88
CA HIS A 116 -8.34 0.25 -6.40
C HIS A 116 -7.93 0.14 -7.88
N SER A 117 -7.30 -0.97 -8.28
CA SER A 117 -6.92 -1.18 -9.69
C SER A 117 -8.12 -1.18 -10.64
N ARG A 118 -9.27 -1.71 -10.22
CA ARG A 118 -10.51 -1.70 -11.02
C ARG A 118 -11.11 -0.30 -11.23
N LEU A 119 -10.86 0.65 -10.32
CA LEU A 119 -11.34 2.02 -10.46
C LEU A 119 -10.53 2.83 -11.48
N GLU A 120 -9.28 2.43 -11.74
CA GLU A 120 -8.41 3.06 -12.75
C GLU A 120 -8.68 2.53 -14.17
N GLU A 121 -9.38 1.40 -14.31
CA GLU A 121 -9.74 0.81 -15.62
C GLU A 121 -11.06 1.36 -16.21
N GLU A 122 -11.85 2.16 -15.47
CA GLU A 122 -13.03 2.84 -16.02
C GLU A 122 -12.58 3.98 -16.95
N PRO A 123 -12.81 3.89 -18.28
CA PRO A 123 -12.44 4.99 -19.16
C PRO A 123 -13.29 6.21 -18.78
N ALA A 124 -12.61 7.27 -18.37
CA ALA A 124 -13.25 8.56 -18.10
C ALA A 124 -14.23 8.89 -19.26
N PRO A 125 -15.46 9.39 -19.00
CA PRO A 125 -16.50 9.59 -20.04
C PRO A 125 -16.14 10.61 -21.13
N PHE A 126 -14.90 11.11 -21.15
CA PHE A 126 -14.49 12.26 -21.94
C PHE A 126 -14.06 11.93 -23.38
N PHE A 127 -13.75 10.66 -23.71
CA PHE A 127 -13.28 10.30 -25.05
C PHE A 127 -14.37 9.83 -26.05
N ALA A 128 -15.65 9.87 -25.68
CA ALA A 128 -16.76 9.51 -26.58
C ALA A 128 -17.36 10.70 -27.37
N ARG A 129 -16.61 11.78 -27.63
CA ARG A 129 -17.14 12.96 -28.37
C ARG A 129 -16.29 13.49 -29.53
N ARG A 130 -15.64 12.61 -30.30
CA ARG A 130 -14.95 13.06 -31.53
C ARG A 130 -15.04 12.15 -32.75
N LEU A 131 -16.17 11.47 -32.96
CA LEU A 131 -16.42 10.77 -34.24
C LEU A 131 -17.84 10.94 -34.81
N GLU A 132 -18.51 12.06 -34.51
CA GLU A 132 -19.76 12.46 -35.19
C GLU A 132 -19.66 13.91 -35.67
N CYS A 133 -18.71 14.20 -36.56
CA CYS A 133 -18.71 15.42 -37.36
C CYS A 133 -17.75 15.26 -38.55
N ASN A 134 -18.03 14.30 -39.43
CA ASN A 134 -17.50 14.36 -40.78
C ASN A 134 -18.44 13.65 -41.76
N GLY A 135 -19.34 14.43 -42.37
CA GLY A 135 -20.23 13.91 -43.40
C GLY A 135 -21.46 14.75 -43.65
N ARG A 136 -21.27 16.00 -44.10
CA ARG A 136 -22.11 16.74 -45.08
C ARG A 136 -21.74 18.21 -45.06
N ALA A 137 -20.84 18.59 -45.96
CA ALA A 137 -20.80 19.96 -46.45
C ALA A 137 -22.03 20.16 -47.35
N ASN A 138 -22.80 21.23 -47.10
CA ASN A 138 -23.55 21.92 -48.15
C ASN A 138 -23.33 23.42 -47.94
N PRO A 139 -22.85 24.18 -48.96
CA PRO A 139 -22.80 25.63 -48.88
C PRO A 139 -24.20 26.21 -49.13
N GLU A 140 -24.35 27.50 -48.89
CA GLU A 140 -25.56 28.33 -49.13
C GLU A 140 -26.54 28.47 -47.96
N SER A 141 -26.30 29.49 -47.13
CA SER A 141 -27.32 30.52 -46.87
C SER A 141 -26.68 31.74 -46.22
N ASN A 142 -26.52 32.76 -47.06
CA ASN A 142 -26.23 34.14 -46.71
C ASN A 142 -27.38 34.74 -45.87
N CYS A 143 -27.08 35.25 -44.67
CA CYS A 143 -27.85 36.33 -44.06
C CYS A 143 -26.88 37.23 -43.28
N GLY A 144 -26.65 38.42 -43.84
CA GLY A 144 -25.59 39.32 -43.41
C GLY A 144 -25.99 40.43 -42.44
N ARG A 145 -24.97 41.26 -42.17
CA ARG A 145 -24.96 42.61 -41.55
C ARG A 145 -25.41 42.63 -40.07
N THR A 146 -24.76 43.32 -39.14
CA THR A 146 -24.04 44.60 -39.18
C THR A 146 -22.93 44.64 -38.13
N VAL A 147 -21.98 45.54 -38.41
CA VAL A 147 -20.91 46.10 -37.56
C VAL A 147 -21.48 46.63 -36.22
N ASP A 148 -20.72 46.54 -35.13
CA ASP A 148 -20.25 47.73 -34.41
C ASP A 148 -19.27 47.42 -33.27
N ASN A 149 -18.18 48.21 -33.26
CA ASN A 149 -17.13 48.32 -32.26
C ASN A 149 -17.70 48.66 -30.87
N HIS A 150 -16.96 48.34 -29.79
CA HIS A 150 -16.53 49.27 -28.72
C HIS A 150 -15.78 48.49 -27.60
N SER A 151 -14.46 48.71 -27.49
CA SER A 151 -13.71 48.70 -26.21
C SER A 151 -13.55 50.18 -25.76
N PRO A 152 -12.96 50.58 -24.60
CA PRO A 152 -12.28 49.83 -23.53
C PRO A 152 -12.60 50.37 -22.10
N THR A 153 -11.70 50.09 -21.14
CA THR A 153 -11.52 50.63 -19.77
C THR A 153 -12.18 49.81 -18.65
N GLY A 154 -11.56 49.53 -17.50
CA GLY A 154 -10.26 49.89 -16.92
C GLY A 154 -10.20 49.36 -15.46
N GLY A 155 -9.03 49.49 -14.82
CA GLY A 155 -8.91 49.48 -13.36
C GLY A 155 -8.31 48.20 -12.73
N GLY A 156 -7.11 48.34 -12.16
CA GLY A 156 -6.39 47.27 -11.47
C GLY A 156 -6.36 47.38 -9.94
N HIS A 157 -5.48 46.55 -9.37
CA HIS A 157 -4.78 46.62 -8.07
C HIS A 157 -5.45 46.14 -6.76
N ARG A 158 -4.94 45.01 -6.21
CA ARG A 158 -4.21 44.81 -4.90
C ARG A 158 -4.51 43.41 -4.31
N LEU A 159 -3.51 42.54 -4.22
CA LEU A 159 -2.62 42.26 -3.06
C LEU A 159 -3.35 41.65 -1.85
N ASN A 160 -3.07 40.37 -1.57
CA ASN A 160 -3.30 39.76 -0.26
C ASN A 160 -2.12 38.81 0.07
N GLN A 161 -1.37 39.14 1.12
CA GLN A 161 -0.46 38.24 1.85
C GLN A 161 -1.03 37.99 3.25
N PRO A 162 -0.67 36.87 3.88
CA PRO A 162 -0.28 36.97 5.29
C PRO A 162 1.03 36.25 5.61
N HIS A 163 1.86 36.92 6.42
CA HIS A 163 3.08 36.42 7.05
C HIS A 163 2.79 35.78 8.43
N HIS A 164 3.56 34.73 8.72
CA HIS A 164 4.21 34.30 9.96
C HIS A 164 3.48 34.21 11.33
N ARG A 165 3.54 32.96 11.86
CA ARG A 165 4.17 32.52 13.13
C ARG A 165 4.11 33.44 14.35
N ALA A 166 3.55 32.90 15.42
CA ALA A 166 4.14 32.85 16.76
C ALA A 166 4.05 31.41 17.27
#